data_AF-A0A961TDF0-F1
#
_entry.id   AF-A0A961TDF0-F1
#
_cell.length_a   1.000
_cell.length_b   1.000
_cell.length_c   1.000
_cell.angle_alpha   90.00
_cell.angle_beta   90.00
_cell.angle_gamma   90.00
#
_symmetry.space_group_name_H-M   'P 1'
#
loop_
_entity.id
_entity.type
_entity.pdbx_description
1 polymer ?
#
loop_
_entity_poly.entity_id
_entity_poly.type
_entity_poly.pdbx_seq_one_letter_code
_entity_poly.pdbx_strand_id
1 'polypeptide(L)'
;MNNIDEKLQPILAEVMRRNAGEPEFHQAVHEVMESLGRVVAKNPDYLEQALIERICEPERQIIFRIPWVDDQGNVQINRGFRVQFNSALGPYKGGMRFHPSVNLGIIKFLGFEQIFKNALTGLPIGGGKGGSDFDPKGKSDGEIMRFCQSLMTELHRHLGEQTDVPAGDIGVGGREIGYMFGQYKRLTNRYESGVFTGKAIAHGGSRARTEATGFGNTYFTKAMLETRQTDFDGKRVVVSGAGNVAIHTIEKVQSFGGTVIACSDSSGYVIDEAGIDLSLLQEVKSVRRKRISEYARLRGDSAHFVSTDKGSIWDLPCDVAMPSATQNELTGKDAKSLVKNGVLAVGEGAN
;
A
#
# COMPACT_ATOMS: atom_id res chain seq x y z
N MET A 1 4.22 28.52 4.80
CA MET A 1 5.63 28.79 4.45
C MET A 1 6.01 27.71 3.46
N ASN A 2 6.29 28.07 2.20
CA ASN A 2 6.81 27.09 1.25
C ASN A 2 8.19 26.67 1.74
N ASN A 3 8.30 25.45 2.26
CA ASN A 3 9.55 24.90 2.79
C ASN A 3 10.48 24.36 1.70
N ILE A 4 10.16 24.64 0.42
CA ILE A 4 10.90 24.15 -0.74
C ILE A 4 11.97 25.16 -1.12
N ASP A 5 13.20 24.66 -1.23
CA ASP A 5 14.38 25.41 -1.68
C ASP A 5 14.12 26.11 -3.01
N GLU A 6 14.55 27.37 -3.13
CA GLU A 6 14.33 28.21 -4.31
C GLU A 6 14.83 27.55 -5.60
N LYS A 7 15.89 26.73 -5.54
CA LYS A 7 16.43 26.01 -6.70
C LYS A 7 15.51 24.90 -7.21
N LEU A 8 14.63 24.37 -6.35
CA LEU A 8 13.69 23.30 -6.68
C LEU A 8 12.33 23.83 -7.13
N GLN A 9 12.00 25.09 -6.84
CA GLN A 9 10.72 25.69 -7.20
C GLN A 9 10.43 25.68 -8.71
N PRO A 10 11.40 25.98 -9.61
CA PRO A 10 11.17 25.88 -11.05
C PRO A 10 10.81 24.46 -11.50
N ILE A 11 11.46 23.45 -10.90
CA ILE A 11 11.20 22.03 -11.20
C ILE A 11 9.79 21.67 -10.75
N LEU A 12 9.42 22.03 -9.51
CA LEU A 12 8.07 21.79 -9.00
C LEU A 12 7.01 22.45 -9.88
N ALA A 13 7.21 23.71 -10.24
CA ALA A 13 6.27 24.45 -11.07
C ALA A 13 6.05 23.77 -12.43
N GLU A 14 7.11 23.26 -13.04
CA GLU A 14 7.03 22.52 -14.30
C GLU A 14 6.31 21.17 -14.13
N VAL A 15 6.57 20.44 -13.05
CA VAL A 15 5.83 19.21 -12.73
C VAL A 15 4.34 19.50 -12.59
N MET A 16 3.96 20.53 -11.81
CA MET A 16 2.56 20.91 -11.60
C MET A 16 1.87 21.30 -12.92
N ARG A 17 2.57 22.04 -13.78
CA ARG A 17 2.07 22.50 -15.07
C ARG A 17 1.84 21.34 -16.04
N ARG A 18 2.78 20.39 -16.14
CA ARG A 18 2.67 19.24 -17.06
C ARG A 18 1.67 18.18 -16.60
N ASN A 19 1.37 18.13 -15.30
CA ASN A 19 0.56 17.07 -14.68
C ASN A 19 -0.75 17.60 -14.08
N ALA A 20 -1.35 18.60 -14.72
CA ALA A 20 -2.57 19.25 -14.26
C ALA A 20 -3.70 18.23 -13.97
N GLY A 21 -4.31 18.36 -12.79
CA GLY A 21 -5.41 17.49 -12.35
C GLY A 21 -4.99 16.20 -11.64
N GLU A 22 -3.72 16.07 -11.26
CA GLU A 22 -3.20 14.90 -10.52
C GLU A 22 -2.78 15.27 -9.08
N PRO A 23 -3.73 15.66 -8.19
CA PRO A 23 -3.41 16.21 -6.88
C PRO A 23 -2.63 15.24 -5.98
N GLU A 24 -2.88 13.93 -6.07
CA GLU A 24 -2.14 12.93 -5.30
C GLU A 24 -0.67 12.86 -5.75
N PHE A 25 -0.41 12.97 -7.06
CA PHE A 25 0.95 12.98 -7.58
C PHE A 25 1.68 14.27 -7.21
N HIS A 26 0.97 15.40 -7.27
CA HIS A 26 1.48 16.69 -6.84
C HIS A 26 1.90 16.70 -5.37
N GLN A 27 1.09 16.10 -4.50
CA GLN A 27 1.40 15.97 -3.08
C GLN A 27 2.73 15.22 -2.86
N ALA A 28 2.88 14.02 -3.42
CA ALA A 28 4.11 13.25 -3.21
C ALA A 28 5.36 13.93 -3.79
N VAL A 29 5.26 14.58 -4.95
CA VAL A 29 6.40 15.34 -5.52
C VAL A 29 6.78 16.49 -4.58
N HIS A 30 5.79 17.22 -4.08
CA HIS A 30 6.01 18.33 -3.15
C HIS A 30 6.72 17.86 -1.87
N GLU A 31 6.21 16.81 -1.23
CA GLU A 31 6.77 16.26 0.02
C GLU A 31 8.22 15.75 -0.15
N VAL A 32 8.51 15.10 -1.29
CA VAL A 32 9.90 14.71 -1.62
C VAL A 32 10.78 15.94 -1.82
N MET A 33 10.30 16.96 -2.55
CA MET A 33 11.08 18.19 -2.79
C MET A 33 11.35 18.99 -1.51
N GLU A 34 10.44 19.00 -0.53
CA GLU A 34 10.70 19.60 0.79
C GLU A 34 11.91 18.96 1.49
N SER A 35 12.13 17.66 1.28
CA SER A 35 13.27 16.92 1.85
C SER A 35 14.57 17.14 1.08
N LEU A 36 14.51 17.42 -0.23
CA LEU A 36 15.68 17.52 -1.10
C LEU A 36 16.45 18.84 -0.97
N GLY A 37 15.86 19.91 -0.44
CA GLY A 37 16.53 21.22 -0.31
C GLY A 37 17.89 21.16 0.38
N ARG A 38 17.96 20.46 1.52
CA ARG A 38 19.24 20.26 2.25
C ARG A 38 20.25 19.43 1.47
N VAL A 39 19.78 18.49 0.65
CA VAL A 39 20.62 17.61 -0.17
C VAL A 39 21.28 18.41 -1.29
N VAL A 40 20.50 19.20 -2.04
CA VAL A 40 21.01 20.01 -3.16
C VAL A 40 21.83 21.21 -2.70
N ALA A 41 21.57 21.72 -1.49
CA ALA A 41 22.41 22.74 -0.88
C ALA A 41 23.83 22.22 -0.57
N LYS A 42 23.93 20.97 -0.08
CA LYS A 42 25.21 20.33 0.26
C LYS A 42 25.91 19.72 -0.95
N ASN A 43 25.14 19.20 -1.91
CA ASN A 43 25.63 18.47 -3.09
C ASN A 43 24.95 19.05 -4.35
N PRO A 44 25.44 20.18 -4.88
CA PRO A 44 24.78 20.89 -5.98
C PRO A 44 24.73 20.10 -7.28
N ASP A 45 25.64 19.14 -7.48
CA ASP A 45 25.73 18.29 -8.67
C ASP A 45 24.43 17.49 -8.93
N TYR A 46 23.58 17.29 -7.91
CA TYR A 46 22.24 16.69 -8.09
C TYR A 46 21.28 17.54 -8.94
N LEU A 47 21.58 18.81 -9.17
CA LEU A 47 20.84 19.70 -10.07
C LEU A 47 21.36 19.64 -11.51
N GLU A 48 22.48 18.96 -11.75
CA GLU A 48 23.03 18.82 -13.10
C GLU A 48 22.27 17.78 -13.92
N GLN A 49 22.36 17.89 -15.25
CA GLN A 49 21.77 16.95 -16.20
C GLN A 49 20.27 16.68 -15.99
N ALA A 50 19.56 17.66 -15.42
CA ALA A 50 18.14 17.59 -15.10
C ALA A 50 17.78 16.32 -14.29
N LEU A 51 18.63 15.92 -13.34
CA LEU A 51 18.48 14.65 -12.64
C LEU A 51 17.16 14.56 -11.86
N ILE A 52 16.79 15.61 -11.12
CA ILE A 52 15.55 15.63 -10.33
C ILE A 52 14.34 15.68 -11.26
N GLU A 53 14.40 16.49 -12.31
CA GLU A 53 13.37 16.59 -13.35
C GLU A 53 13.12 15.22 -14.00
N ARG A 54 14.19 14.49 -14.35
CA ARG A 54 14.09 13.14 -14.94
C ARG A 54 13.50 12.13 -13.97
N ILE A 55 13.77 12.23 -12.67
CA ILE A 55 13.16 11.35 -11.66
C ILE A 55 11.67 11.65 -11.47
N CYS A 56 11.24 12.90 -11.66
CA CYS A 56 9.82 13.29 -11.58
C CYS A 56 8.99 12.90 -12.82
N GLU A 57 9.63 12.59 -13.95
CA GLU A 57 8.94 12.10 -15.15
C GLU A 57 9.04 10.57 -15.24
N PRO A 58 7.92 9.83 -15.30
CA PRO A 58 8.00 8.38 -15.48
C PRO A 58 8.72 8.01 -16.78
N GLU A 59 9.63 7.03 -16.72
CA GLU A 59 10.29 6.47 -17.91
C GLU A 59 9.27 5.96 -18.95
N ARG A 60 8.15 5.39 -18.50
CA ARG A 60 7.03 5.00 -19.37
C ARG A 60 5.69 4.96 -18.64
N GLN A 61 4.63 5.35 -19.35
CA GLN A 61 3.25 5.27 -18.89
C GLN A 61 2.40 4.52 -19.92
N ILE A 62 1.73 3.46 -19.49
CA ILE A 62 0.91 2.60 -20.36
C ILE A 62 -0.53 2.65 -19.85
N ILE A 63 -1.44 3.10 -20.72
CA ILE A 63 -2.88 3.18 -20.44
C ILE A 63 -3.60 2.39 -21.53
N PHE A 64 -4.49 1.50 -21.14
CA PHE A 64 -5.12 0.58 -22.09
C PHE A 64 -6.54 0.21 -21.70
N ARG A 65 -7.30 -0.28 -22.68
CA ARG A 65 -8.68 -0.75 -22.49
C ARG A 65 -8.67 -2.22 -22.07
N ILE A 66 -9.53 -2.58 -21.12
CA ILE A 66 -9.74 -3.96 -20.66
C ILE A 66 -11.21 -4.35 -20.89
N PRO A 67 -11.55 -4.94 -22.05
CA PRO A 67 -12.90 -5.45 -22.30
C PRO A 67 -13.06 -6.87 -21.71
N TRP A 68 -14.14 -7.14 -21.01
CA TRP A 68 -14.44 -8.47 -20.45
C TRP A 68 -15.96 -8.71 -20.45
N VAL A 69 -16.39 -9.93 -20.12
CA VAL A 69 -17.81 -10.32 -20.13
C VAL A 69 -18.23 -10.78 -18.73
N ASP A 70 -19.32 -10.22 -18.20
CA ASP A 70 -19.87 -10.59 -16.89
C ASP A 70 -20.59 -11.95 -16.94
N ASP A 71 -21.06 -12.44 -15.78
CA ASP A 71 -21.75 -13.73 -15.72
C ASP A 71 -23.13 -13.72 -16.42
N GLN A 72 -23.67 -12.54 -16.72
CA GLN A 72 -24.92 -12.38 -17.48
C GLN A 72 -24.68 -12.25 -18.99
N GLY A 73 -23.43 -12.29 -19.44
CA GLY A 73 -23.06 -12.17 -20.85
C GLY A 73 -22.93 -10.74 -21.35
N ASN A 74 -23.02 -9.73 -20.48
CA ASN A 74 -22.83 -8.33 -20.91
C ASN A 74 -21.35 -7.98 -21.00
N VAL A 75 -21.01 -7.19 -22.00
CA VAL A 75 -19.66 -6.65 -22.17
C VAL A 75 -19.46 -5.50 -21.18
N GLN A 76 -18.39 -5.59 -20.42
CA GLN A 76 -17.91 -4.59 -19.48
C GLN A 76 -16.58 -4.02 -19.97
N ILE A 77 -16.30 -2.76 -19.66
CA ILE A 77 -15.07 -2.08 -20.07
C ILE A 77 -14.49 -1.33 -18.88
N ASN A 78 -13.22 -1.59 -18.61
CA ASN A 78 -12.42 -0.91 -17.61
C ASN A 78 -11.14 -0.34 -18.23
N ARG A 79 -10.51 0.60 -17.51
CA ARG A 79 -9.20 1.14 -17.88
C ARG A 79 -8.11 0.44 -17.09
N GLY A 80 -7.05 0.05 -17.78
CA GLY A 80 -5.82 -0.50 -17.21
C GLY A 80 -4.68 0.52 -17.24
N PHE A 81 -3.80 0.44 -16.25
CA PHE A 81 -2.65 1.31 -16.10
C PHE A 81 -1.40 0.51 -15.71
N ARG A 82 -0.25 0.88 -16.27
CA ARG A 82 1.08 0.53 -15.76
C ARG A 82 2.04 1.70 -15.96
N VAL A 83 2.50 2.29 -14.87
CA VAL A 83 3.51 3.34 -14.83
C VAL A 83 4.82 2.69 -14.39
N GLN A 84 5.78 2.68 -15.31
CA GLN A 84 7.15 2.22 -15.14
C GLN A 84 7.98 3.47 -14.87
N PHE A 85 8.18 3.79 -13.59
CA PHE A 85 8.60 5.12 -13.19
C PHE A 85 10.11 5.29 -13.30
N ASN A 86 10.89 4.42 -12.65
CA ASN A 86 12.35 4.48 -12.69
C ASN A 86 12.98 3.09 -12.63
N SER A 87 13.98 2.83 -13.47
CA SER A 87 14.69 1.54 -13.54
C SER A 87 16.17 1.63 -13.17
N ALA A 88 16.62 2.74 -12.57
CA ALA A 88 18.04 2.99 -12.32
C ALA A 88 18.72 1.95 -11.40
N LEU A 89 17.97 1.37 -10.46
CA LEU A 89 18.48 0.35 -9.52
C LEU A 89 18.16 -1.09 -9.95
N GLY A 90 17.36 -1.30 -10.99
CA GLY A 90 16.90 -2.61 -11.44
C GLY A 90 15.52 -2.58 -12.08
N PRO A 91 14.89 -3.77 -12.32
CA PRO A 91 13.59 -3.87 -12.96
C PRO A 91 12.51 -3.07 -12.22
N TYR A 92 11.52 -2.53 -12.95
CA TYR A 92 10.41 -1.81 -12.32
C TYR A 92 9.69 -2.73 -11.33
N LYS A 93 9.44 -2.24 -10.12
CA LYS A 93 8.82 -3.05 -9.07
C LYS A 93 7.72 -2.28 -8.37
N GLY A 94 6.52 -2.84 -8.39
CA GLY A 94 5.42 -2.40 -7.53
C GLY A 94 4.05 -2.97 -7.90
N GLY A 95 3.12 -2.84 -6.96
CA GLY A 95 1.84 -3.55 -6.97
C GLY A 95 0.85 -3.17 -8.08
N MET A 96 -0.20 -3.98 -8.20
CA MET A 96 -1.38 -3.76 -9.03
C MET A 96 -2.58 -3.47 -8.12
N ARG A 97 -3.27 -2.34 -8.30
CA ARG A 97 -4.47 -1.96 -7.53
C ARG A 97 -5.74 -2.06 -8.36
N PHE A 98 -6.74 -2.81 -7.90
CA PHE A 98 -8.09 -2.86 -8.49
C PHE A 98 -9.08 -2.16 -7.56
N HIS A 99 -9.45 -0.93 -7.91
CA HIS A 99 -10.38 -0.13 -7.11
C HIS A 99 -11.05 0.92 -8.00
N PRO A 100 -12.36 1.22 -7.82
CA PRO A 100 -13.08 2.18 -8.66
C PRO A 100 -12.53 3.62 -8.64
N SER A 101 -11.70 3.97 -7.65
CA SER A 101 -11.05 5.27 -7.60
C SER A 101 -9.79 5.37 -8.46
N VAL A 102 -9.24 4.27 -8.96
CA VAL A 102 -7.94 4.26 -9.66
C VAL A 102 -7.99 5.13 -10.91
N ASN A 103 -7.04 6.05 -11.01
CA ASN A 103 -6.80 6.90 -12.17
C ASN A 103 -5.28 7.07 -12.38
N LEU A 104 -4.87 7.78 -13.43
CA LEU A 104 -3.45 7.96 -13.75
C LEU A 104 -2.68 8.69 -12.63
N GLY A 105 -3.25 9.77 -12.08
CA GLY A 105 -2.63 10.55 -11.00
C GLY A 105 -2.33 9.70 -9.76
N ILE A 106 -3.27 8.85 -9.34
CA ILE A 106 -3.08 7.91 -8.22
C ILE A 106 -1.99 6.87 -8.55
N ILE A 107 -1.95 6.32 -9.76
CA ILE A 107 -0.93 5.34 -10.14
C ILE A 107 0.46 5.99 -10.21
N LYS A 108 0.56 7.23 -10.68
CA LYS A 108 1.80 8.00 -10.68
C LYS A 108 2.26 8.34 -9.27
N PHE A 109 1.37 8.84 -8.41
CA PHE A 109 1.61 9.05 -6.99
C PHE A 109 2.27 7.83 -6.35
N LEU A 110 1.58 6.68 -6.41
CA LEU A 110 2.07 5.43 -5.81
C LEU A 110 3.35 4.94 -6.50
N GLY A 111 3.50 5.15 -7.80
CA GLY A 111 4.69 4.74 -8.56
C GLY A 111 5.93 5.58 -8.24
N PHE A 112 5.75 6.88 -7.97
CA PHE A 112 6.82 7.81 -7.62
C PHE A 112 7.39 7.49 -6.24
N GLU A 113 6.54 7.33 -5.23
CA GLU A 113 6.98 6.91 -3.88
C GLU A 113 7.67 5.53 -3.90
N GLN A 114 7.19 4.64 -4.77
CA GLN A 114 7.75 3.30 -4.91
C GLN A 114 9.24 3.32 -5.33
N ILE A 115 9.70 4.35 -6.04
CA ILE A 115 11.13 4.52 -6.39
C ILE A 115 11.96 4.58 -5.12
N PHE A 116 11.64 5.52 -4.23
CA PHE A 116 12.43 5.79 -3.03
C PHE A 116 12.24 4.69 -1.99
N LYS A 117 11.02 4.18 -1.83
CA LYS A 117 10.74 3.02 -0.97
C LYS A 117 11.58 1.82 -1.36
N ASN A 118 11.69 1.52 -2.65
CA ASN A 118 12.47 0.39 -3.14
C ASN A 118 13.97 0.65 -3.00
N ALA A 119 14.44 1.87 -3.26
CA ALA A 119 15.83 2.25 -3.06
C ALA A 119 16.29 2.04 -1.60
N LEU A 120 15.44 2.37 -0.61
CA LEU A 120 15.74 2.20 0.82
C LEU A 120 15.90 0.73 1.25
N THR A 121 15.45 -0.23 0.45
CA THR A 121 15.64 -1.66 0.75
C THR A 121 17.09 -2.13 0.52
N GLY A 122 17.89 -1.38 -0.25
CA GLY A 122 19.22 -1.80 -0.70
C GLY A 122 19.22 -2.94 -1.72
N LEU A 123 18.05 -3.37 -2.20
CA LEU A 123 17.90 -4.42 -3.21
C LEU A 123 17.86 -3.82 -4.64
N PRO A 124 18.23 -4.60 -5.67
CA PRO A 124 18.28 -4.12 -7.06
C PRO A 124 16.89 -4.07 -7.70
N ILE A 125 16.04 -3.14 -7.25
CA ILE A 125 14.66 -2.99 -7.72
C ILE A 125 14.35 -1.51 -7.97
N GLY A 126 13.85 -1.21 -9.18
CA GLY A 126 13.34 0.10 -9.56
C GLY A 126 11.92 0.36 -9.06
N GLY A 127 11.30 1.48 -9.44
CA GLY A 127 9.96 1.89 -9.01
C GLY A 127 8.91 1.79 -10.13
N GLY A 128 7.73 1.27 -9.81
CA GLY A 128 6.59 1.30 -10.72
C GLY A 128 5.27 0.97 -10.02
N LYS A 129 4.14 1.20 -10.69
CA LYS A 129 2.81 0.85 -10.17
C LYS A 129 1.83 0.61 -11.30
N GLY A 130 0.82 -0.20 -11.07
CA GLY A 130 -0.27 -0.39 -12.03
C GLY A 130 -1.59 -0.66 -11.36
N GLY A 131 -2.61 -0.89 -12.16
CA GLY A 131 -3.94 -1.14 -11.66
C GLY A 131 -5.04 -0.97 -12.69
N SER A 132 -6.27 -0.93 -12.19
CA SER A 132 -7.47 -0.67 -12.97
C SER A 132 -8.57 -0.07 -12.10
N ASP A 133 -9.45 0.72 -12.74
CA ASP A 133 -10.70 1.20 -12.15
C ASP A 133 -11.76 0.09 -11.94
N PHE A 134 -11.41 -1.17 -12.20
CA PHE A 134 -12.22 -2.33 -11.90
C PHE A 134 -12.52 -2.47 -10.40
N ASP A 135 -13.80 -2.64 -10.07
CA ASP A 135 -14.24 -2.95 -8.71
C ASP A 135 -14.45 -4.47 -8.54
N PRO A 136 -13.57 -5.17 -7.80
CA PRO A 136 -13.71 -6.60 -7.54
C PRO A 136 -14.84 -6.94 -6.56
N LYS A 137 -15.41 -5.94 -5.85
CA LYS A 137 -16.52 -6.19 -4.92
C LYS A 137 -17.76 -6.64 -5.69
N GLY A 138 -18.43 -7.64 -5.13
CA GLY A 138 -19.64 -8.24 -5.72
C GLY A 138 -19.39 -9.07 -6.98
N LYS A 139 -18.15 -9.25 -7.42
CA LYS A 139 -17.81 -10.06 -8.59
C LYS A 139 -17.61 -11.53 -8.23
N SER A 140 -18.02 -12.42 -9.13
CA SER A 140 -17.75 -13.85 -9.00
C SER A 140 -16.27 -14.16 -9.26
N ASP A 141 -15.81 -15.33 -8.82
CA ASP A 141 -14.46 -15.82 -9.15
C ASP A 141 -14.27 -15.95 -10.67
N GLY A 142 -15.32 -16.30 -11.40
CA GLY A 142 -15.31 -16.40 -12.86
C GLY A 142 -15.12 -15.03 -13.53
N GLU A 143 -15.83 -14.01 -13.06
CA GLU A 143 -15.69 -12.63 -13.55
C GLU A 143 -14.29 -12.08 -13.28
N ILE A 144 -13.78 -12.26 -12.07
CA ILE A 144 -12.43 -11.81 -11.69
C ILE A 144 -11.36 -12.50 -12.53
N MET A 145 -11.51 -13.81 -12.79
CA MET A 145 -10.60 -14.55 -13.66
C MET A 145 -10.64 -14.00 -15.09
N ARG A 146 -11.82 -13.79 -15.68
CA ARG A 146 -11.97 -13.23 -17.04
C ARG A 146 -11.39 -11.82 -17.14
N PHE A 147 -11.60 -10.99 -16.12
CA PHE A 147 -11.00 -9.67 -16.02
C PHE A 147 -9.46 -9.75 -16.00
N CYS A 148 -8.88 -10.57 -15.12
CA CYS A 148 -7.42 -10.76 -15.02
C CYS A 148 -6.81 -11.28 -16.34
N GLN A 149 -7.52 -12.18 -17.03
CA GLN A 149 -7.08 -12.71 -18.32
C GLN A 149 -7.10 -11.64 -19.42
N SER A 150 -8.16 -10.83 -19.47
CA SER A 150 -8.25 -9.70 -20.42
C SER A 150 -7.16 -8.67 -20.16
N LEU A 151 -6.96 -8.27 -18.90
CA LEU A 151 -5.90 -7.36 -18.49
C LEU A 151 -4.52 -7.87 -18.94
N MET A 152 -4.22 -9.15 -18.71
CA MET A 152 -2.93 -9.71 -19.07
C MET A 152 -2.69 -9.86 -20.57
N THR A 153 -3.75 -9.90 -21.38
CA THR A 153 -3.64 -9.95 -22.85
C THR A 153 -2.98 -8.68 -23.40
N GLU A 154 -3.13 -7.55 -22.73
CA GLU A 154 -2.34 -6.35 -23.00
C GLU A 154 -1.05 -6.32 -22.18
N LEU A 155 -1.16 -6.48 -20.86
CA LEU A 155 -0.05 -6.16 -19.96
C LEU A 155 1.19 -7.05 -20.16
N HIS A 156 1.04 -8.31 -20.58
CA HIS A 156 2.14 -9.28 -20.62
C HIS A 156 3.34 -8.84 -21.46
N ARG A 157 3.13 -8.07 -22.54
CA ARG A 157 4.20 -7.63 -23.44
C ARG A 157 5.08 -6.52 -22.86
N HIS A 158 4.67 -5.98 -21.71
CA HIS A 158 5.36 -4.90 -20.99
C HIS A 158 6.04 -5.40 -19.71
N LEU A 159 5.86 -6.68 -19.35
CA LEU A 159 6.41 -7.31 -18.15
C LEU A 159 7.55 -8.26 -18.47
N GLY A 160 8.31 -8.62 -17.43
CA GLY A 160 9.34 -9.65 -17.48
C GLY A 160 10.21 -9.59 -16.25
N GLU A 161 10.88 -10.70 -15.92
CA GLU A 161 11.69 -10.82 -14.70
C GLU A 161 12.86 -9.81 -14.61
N GLN A 162 13.36 -9.35 -15.75
CA GLN A 162 14.39 -8.30 -15.86
C GLN A 162 13.84 -6.95 -16.35
N THR A 163 12.52 -6.83 -16.51
CA THR A 163 11.88 -5.62 -17.05
C THR A 163 10.98 -4.99 -16.00
N ASP A 164 9.88 -5.66 -15.65
CA ASP A 164 8.86 -5.15 -14.74
C ASP A 164 8.17 -6.31 -14.03
N VAL A 165 8.21 -6.28 -12.69
CA VAL A 165 7.76 -7.37 -11.81
C VAL A 165 6.65 -6.86 -10.88
N PRO A 166 5.36 -7.02 -11.26
CA PRO A 166 4.28 -6.55 -10.41
C PRO A 166 4.06 -7.39 -9.14
N ALA A 167 3.14 -6.94 -8.29
CA ALA A 167 2.73 -7.58 -7.03
C ALA A 167 1.24 -7.33 -6.76
N GLY A 168 0.73 -7.88 -5.67
CA GLY A 168 -0.58 -7.50 -5.13
C GLY A 168 -0.59 -6.11 -4.51
N ASP A 169 -1.78 -5.51 -4.45
CA ASP A 169 -2.16 -4.28 -3.74
C ASP A 169 -3.68 -4.36 -3.42
N ILE A 170 -4.33 -3.26 -3.06
CA ILE A 170 -5.77 -3.22 -2.81
C ILE A 170 -6.53 -3.80 -4.02
N GLY A 171 -7.37 -4.81 -3.77
CA GLY A 171 -8.15 -5.50 -4.80
C GLY A 171 -7.41 -6.59 -5.58
N VAL A 172 -6.11 -6.79 -5.32
CA VAL A 172 -5.27 -7.82 -5.97
C VAL A 172 -4.54 -8.65 -4.92
N GLY A 173 -5.12 -9.80 -4.58
CA GLY A 173 -4.53 -10.78 -3.68
C GLY A 173 -3.90 -11.98 -4.39
N GLY A 174 -3.67 -13.07 -3.65
CA GLY A 174 -3.10 -14.30 -4.20
C GLY A 174 -3.96 -14.94 -5.30
N ARG A 175 -5.29 -14.79 -5.24
CA ARG A 175 -6.23 -15.26 -6.27
C ARG A 175 -6.00 -14.54 -7.60
N GLU A 176 -5.99 -13.21 -7.59
CA GLU A 176 -5.78 -12.39 -8.79
C GLU A 176 -4.36 -12.59 -9.36
N ILE A 177 -3.33 -12.65 -8.49
CA ILE A 177 -1.96 -12.97 -8.90
C ILE A 177 -1.89 -14.34 -9.57
N GLY A 178 -2.60 -15.35 -9.05
CA GLY A 178 -2.69 -16.67 -9.66
C GLY A 178 -3.29 -16.63 -11.06
N TYR A 179 -4.41 -15.92 -11.25
CA TYR A 179 -5.05 -15.77 -12.56
C TYR A 179 -4.16 -15.00 -13.55
N MET A 180 -3.55 -13.91 -13.12
CA MET A 180 -2.64 -13.11 -13.96
C MET A 180 -1.38 -13.90 -14.34
N PHE A 181 -0.76 -14.62 -13.39
CA PHE A 181 0.40 -15.46 -13.67
C PHE A 181 0.04 -16.61 -14.63
N GLY A 182 -1.11 -17.25 -14.44
CA GLY A 182 -1.61 -18.29 -15.33
C GLY A 182 -1.80 -17.80 -16.76
N GLN A 183 -2.41 -16.61 -16.94
CA GLN A 183 -2.59 -16.02 -18.26
C GLN A 183 -1.26 -15.56 -18.86
N TYR A 184 -0.36 -14.96 -18.07
CA TYR A 184 0.98 -14.58 -18.52
C TYR A 184 1.73 -15.80 -19.07
N LYS A 185 1.75 -16.91 -18.32
CA LYS A 185 2.34 -18.18 -18.75
C LYS A 185 1.74 -18.68 -20.07
N ARG A 186 0.41 -18.60 -20.21
CA ARG A 186 -0.30 -19.03 -21.44
C ARG A 186 0.10 -18.18 -22.66
N LEU A 187 0.18 -16.86 -22.50
CA LEU A 187 0.48 -15.92 -23.59
C LEU A 187 1.96 -15.97 -24.01
N THR A 188 2.87 -16.16 -23.05
CA THR A 188 4.31 -16.19 -23.32
C THR A 188 4.84 -17.58 -23.62
N ASN A 189 4.05 -18.63 -23.34
CA ASN A 189 4.45 -20.03 -23.40
C ASN A 189 5.72 -20.33 -22.57
N ARG A 190 5.88 -19.66 -21.42
CA ARG A 190 7.06 -19.77 -20.54
C ARG A 190 6.65 -19.81 -19.08
N TYR A 191 7.30 -20.67 -18.30
CA TYR A 191 7.18 -20.66 -16.84
C TYR A 191 8.16 -19.65 -16.22
N GLU A 192 7.92 -18.37 -16.45
CA GLU A 192 8.79 -17.29 -15.97
C GLU A 192 8.40 -16.87 -14.55
N SER A 193 8.88 -17.62 -13.55
CA SER A 193 8.48 -17.41 -12.15
C SER A 193 8.77 -16.00 -11.64
N GLY A 194 9.80 -15.34 -12.17
CA GLY A 194 10.22 -14.00 -11.74
C GLY A 194 9.26 -12.87 -12.07
N VAL A 195 8.28 -13.07 -12.98
CA VAL A 195 7.43 -11.97 -13.47
C VAL A 195 6.43 -11.43 -12.43
N PHE A 196 6.05 -12.23 -11.43
CA PHE A 196 5.19 -11.76 -10.32
C PHE A 196 5.73 -12.17 -8.96
N THR A 197 5.60 -11.25 -8.00
CA THR A 197 5.75 -11.52 -6.56
C THR A 197 4.38 -11.67 -5.90
N GLY A 198 4.31 -12.35 -4.74
CA GLY A 198 3.02 -12.64 -4.09
C GLY A 198 2.30 -13.88 -4.65
N LYS A 199 3.02 -14.73 -5.40
CA LYS A 199 2.53 -16.04 -5.84
C LYS A 199 2.36 -16.99 -4.64
N ALA A 200 1.54 -18.03 -4.79
CA ALA A 200 1.45 -19.05 -3.74
C ALA A 200 2.72 -19.90 -3.69
N ILE A 201 3.02 -20.46 -2.51
CA ILE A 201 4.23 -21.26 -2.24
C ILE A 201 4.40 -22.40 -3.24
N ALA A 202 3.31 -23.08 -3.60
CA ALA A 202 3.31 -24.23 -4.51
C ALA A 202 3.79 -23.91 -5.95
N HIS A 203 3.91 -22.64 -6.32
CA HIS A 203 4.29 -22.22 -7.67
C HIS A 203 5.18 -20.96 -7.65
N GLY A 204 6.24 -21.02 -6.83
CA GLY A 204 7.30 -20.00 -6.80
C GLY A 204 7.02 -18.80 -5.89
N GLY A 205 6.13 -18.95 -4.91
CA GLY A 205 5.92 -18.01 -3.82
C GLY A 205 7.02 -18.09 -2.76
N SER A 206 7.15 -17.04 -1.96
CA SER A 206 8.09 -16.99 -0.82
C SER A 206 7.36 -17.15 0.50
N ARG A 207 7.95 -17.88 1.44
CA ARG A 207 7.54 -17.83 2.86
C ARG A 207 7.72 -16.41 3.40
N ALA A 208 6.99 -16.09 4.46
CA ALA A 208 6.94 -14.76 5.08
C ALA A 208 6.36 -13.64 4.19
N ARG A 209 6.00 -13.90 2.92
CA ARG A 209 5.52 -12.85 2.00
C ARG A 209 4.19 -12.25 2.46
N THR A 210 3.32 -13.05 3.05
CA THR A 210 2.02 -12.60 3.54
C THR A 210 2.21 -11.64 4.72
N GLU A 211 3.12 -11.98 5.62
CA GLU A 211 3.42 -11.31 6.87
C GLU A 211 4.31 -10.06 6.69
N ALA A 212 5.12 -10.06 5.63
CA ALA A 212 6.28 -9.17 5.44
C ALA A 212 6.02 -7.70 5.76
N THR A 213 4.94 -7.11 5.27
CA THR A 213 4.69 -5.66 5.47
C THR A 213 4.35 -5.35 6.93
N GLY A 214 3.46 -6.11 7.54
CA GLY A 214 3.09 -5.89 8.95
C GLY A 214 4.25 -6.19 9.90
N PHE A 215 5.02 -7.24 9.59
CA PHE A 215 6.22 -7.57 10.35
C PHE A 215 7.29 -6.49 10.18
N GLY A 216 7.56 -6.06 8.95
CA GLY A 216 8.53 -5.02 8.63
C GLY A 216 8.22 -3.69 9.31
N ASN A 217 6.96 -3.23 9.25
CA ASN A 217 6.54 -2.02 9.96
C ASN A 217 6.77 -2.15 11.47
N THR A 218 6.39 -3.29 12.05
CA THR A 218 6.59 -3.53 13.49
C THR A 218 8.07 -3.60 13.87
N TYR A 219 8.92 -4.25 13.05
CA TYR A 219 10.37 -4.28 13.28
C TYR A 219 10.98 -2.87 13.20
N PHE A 220 10.55 -2.05 12.24
CA PHE A 220 11.01 -0.68 12.10
C PHE A 220 10.61 0.18 13.30
N THR A 221 9.34 0.12 13.71
CA THR A 221 8.85 0.84 14.89
C THR A 221 9.53 0.35 16.17
N LYS A 222 9.80 -0.94 16.30
CA LYS A 222 10.59 -1.48 17.42
C LYS A 222 11.98 -0.86 17.45
N ALA A 223 12.69 -0.80 16.32
CA ALA A 223 14.00 -0.14 16.24
C ALA A 223 13.91 1.36 16.60
N MET A 224 12.83 2.06 16.21
CA MET A 224 12.59 3.45 16.64
C MET A 224 12.44 3.56 18.16
N LEU A 225 11.65 2.69 18.78
CA LEU A 225 11.45 2.65 20.24
C LEU A 225 12.75 2.34 20.99
N GLU A 226 13.59 1.46 20.45
CA GLU A 226 14.88 1.10 21.03
C GLU A 226 15.85 2.30 21.09
N THR A 227 15.77 3.26 20.16
CA THR A 227 16.54 4.52 20.24
C THR A 227 16.14 5.38 21.46
N ARG A 228 14.96 5.13 22.02
CA ARG A 228 14.44 5.75 23.25
C ARG A 228 14.48 4.80 24.44
N GLN A 229 15.29 3.74 24.36
CA GLN A 229 15.49 2.76 25.43
C GLN A 229 14.18 2.10 25.89
N THR A 230 13.25 1.89 24.96
CA THR A 230 11.97 1.21 25.22
C THR A 230 11.62 0.22 24.09
N ASP A 231 10.48 -0.44 24.22
CA ASP A 231 10.00 -1.55 23.38
C ASP A 231 8.45 -1.52 23.34
N PHE A 232 7.83 -2.44 22.61
CA PHE A 232 6.42 -2.79 22.65
C PHE A 232 5.99 -3.50 23.94
N ASP A 233 6.89 -4.15 24.68
CA ASP A 233 6.51 -4.89 25.90
C ASP A 233 5.78 -3.99 26.91
N GLY A 234 4.59 -4.41 27.31
CA GLY A 234 3.70 -3.65 28.20
C GLY A 234 3.07 -2.39 27.60
N LYS A 235 3.27 -2.11 26.30
CA LYS A 235 2.68 -0.94 25.62
C LYS A 235 1.27 -1.20 25.12
N ARG A 236 0.43 -0.16 25.21
CA ARG A 236 -0.89 -0.09 24.57
C ARG A 236 -0.71 0.37 23.13
N VAL A 237 -1.17 -0.45 22.18
CA VAL A 237 -1.01 -0.19 20.75
C VAL A 237 -2.35 -0.09 20.06
N VAL A 238 -2.51 0.90 19.19
CA VAL A 238 -3.68 1.02 18.30
C VAL A 238 -3.24 0.75 16.88
N VAL A 239 -3.91 -0.19 16.19
CA VAL A 239 -3.60 -0.55 14.80
C VAL A 239 -4.82 -0.29 13.95
N SER A 240 -4.82 0.72 13.08
CA SER A 240 -5.94 0.88 12.15
C SER A 240 -5.92 -0.19 11.06
N GLY A 241 -7.09 -0.47 10.48
CA GLY A 241 -7.25 -1.49 9.47
C GLY A 241 -7.42 -2.89 10.04
N ALA A 242 -7.91 -3.77 9.18
CA ALA A 242 -8.16 -5.19 9.48
C ALA A 242 -7.89 -6.05 8.23
N GLY A 243 -7.01 -5.54 7.35
CA GLY A 243 -6.51 -6.23 6.17
C GLY A 243 -5.18 -6.93 6.46
N ASN A 244 -4.52 -7.41 5.41
CA ASN A 244 -3.27 -8.17 5.51
C ASN A 244 -2.19 -7.45 6.35
N VAL A 245 -1.94 -6.16 6.09
CA VAL A 245 -0.92 -5.39 6.82
C VAL A 245 -1.28 -5.28 8.31
N ALA A 246 -2.52 -4.91 8.61
CA ALA A 246 -2.99 -4.72 9.98
C ALA A 246 -2.96 -6.04 10.77
N ILE A 247 -3.49 -7.14 10.22
CA ILE A 247 -3.50 -8.47 10.88
C ILE A 247 -2.09 -8.90 11.28
N HIS A 248 -1.12 -8.77 10.37
CA HIS A 248 0.26 -9.18 10.68
C HIS A 248 1.03 -8.15 11.51
N THR A 249 0.61 -6.88 11.52
CA THR A 249 1.09 -5.89 12.50
C THR A 249 0.63 -6.27 13.90
N ILE A 250 -0.65 -6.62 14.07
CA ILE A 250 -1.22 -7.08 15.35
C ILE A 250 -0.47 -8.32 15.84
N GLU A 251 -0.30 -9.31 14.97
CA GLU A 251 0.46 -10.53 15.27
C GLU A 251 1.87 -10.23 15.78
N LYS A 252 2.61 -9.37 15.08
CA LYS A 252 4.00 -9.09 15.43
C LYS A 252 4.11 -8.26 16.72
N VAL A 253 3.24 -7.26 16.90
CA VAL A 253 3.18 -6.45 18.13
C VAL A 253 2.91 -7.33 19.35
N GLN A 254 1.92 -8.23 19.26
CA GLN A 254 1.59 -9.16 20.34
C GLN A 254 2.76 -10.10 20.66
N SER A 255 3.50 -10.56 19.63
CA SER A 255 4.69 -11.40 19.85
C SER A 255 5.85 -10.67 20.54
N PHE A 256 5.81 -9.33 20.61
CA PHE A 256 6.76 -8.49 21.35
C PHE A 256 6.22 -8.01 22.71
N GLY A 257 5.09 -8.56 23.19
CA GLY A 257 4.51 -8.20 24.49
C GLY A 257 3.64 -6.93 24.48
N GLY A 258 3.41 -6.34 23.30
CA GLY A 258 2.49 -5.21 23.15
C GLY A 258 1.03 -5.66 23.16
N THR A 259 0.17 -4.88 23.81
CA THR A 259 -1.29 -5.12 23.84
C THR A 259 -1.96 -4.25 22.80
N VAL A 260 -2.42 -4.86 21.70
CA VAL A 260 -3.22 -4.14 20.70
C VAL A 260 -4.64 -4.00 21.21
N ILE A 261 -5.07 -2.78 21.53
CA ILE A 261 -6.36 -2.50 22.16
C ILE A 261 -7.46 -2.15 21.16
N ALA A 262 -7.12 -1.86 19.91
CA ALA A 262 -8.11 -1.50 18.90
C ALA A 262 -7.65 -1.80 17.47
N CYS A 263 -8.62 -2.13 16.61
CA CYS A 263 -8.45 -2.15 15.17
C CYS A 263 -9.70 -1.72 14.39
N SER A 264 -9.56 -1.41 13.10
CA SER A 264 -10.65 -0.80 12.31
C SER A 264 -10.92 -1.44 10.96
N ASP A 265 -12.09 -1.18 10.40
CA ASP A 265 -12.30 -1.24 8.96
C ASP A 265 -13.09 -0.02 8.50
N SER A 266 -13.51 0.01 7.23
CA SER A 266 -14.21 1.17 6.67
C SER A 266 -15.56 1.50 7.34
N SER A 267 -16.08 0.64 8.23
CA SER A 267 -17.33 0.88 8.96
C SER A 267 -17.13 1.50 10.34
N GLY A 268 -15.92 1.45 10.90
CA GLY A 268 -15.62 1.89 12.26
C GLY A 268 -14.48 1.10 12.87
N TYR A 269 -14.35 1.15 14.19
CA TYR A 269 -13.30 0.46 14.94
C TYR A 269 -13.86 -0.33 16.12
N VAL A 270 -13.12 -1.35 16.53
CA VAL A 270 -13.40 -2.11 17.75
C VAL A 270 -12.36 -1.79 18.81
N ILE A 271 -12.80 -1.73 20.05
CA ILE A 271 -11.97 -1.58 21.25
C ILE A 271 -12.07 -2.89 22.02
N ASP A 272 -10.95 -3.49 22.38
CA ASP A 272 -10.82 -4.65 23.25
C ASP A 272 -9.67 -4.39 24.23
N GLU A 273 -10.00 -3.91 25.43
CA GLU A 273 -9.02 -3.48 26.43
C GLU A 273 -8.14 -4.64 26.94
N ALA A 274 -8.61 -5.89 26.80
CA ALA A 274 -7.84 -7.08 27.11
C ALA A 274 -6.87 -7.48 25.98
N GLY A 275 -6.99 -6.85 24.82
CA GLY A 275 -6.20 -7.11 23.63
C GLY A 275 -6.99 -7.87 22.55
N ILE A 276 -6.79 -7.47 21.29
CA ILE A 276 -7.44 -8.09 20.13
C ILE A 276 -7.12 -9.60 20.04
N ASP A 277 -8.15 -10.43 19.97
CA ASP A 277 -8.03 -11.85 19.64
C ASP A 277 -7.73 -12.01 18.15
N LEU A 278 -6.46 -12.26 17.85
CA LEU A 278 -5.98 -12.39 16.48
C LEU A 278 -6.68 -13.54 15.73
N SER A 279 -6.95 -14.67 16.39
CA SER A 279 -7.56 -15.83 15.75
C SER A 279 -8.99 -15.52 15.34
N LEU A 280 -9.75 -14.89 16.24
CA LEU A 280 -11.12 -14.44 15.95
C LEU A 280 -11.13 -13.37 14.84
N LEU A 281 -10.20 -12.41 14.90
CA LEU A 281 -10.09 -11.38 13.86
C LEU A 281 -9.81 -12.00 12.48
N GLN A 282 -8.88 -12.94 12.40
CA GLN A 282 -8.56 -13.66 11.17
C GLN A 282 -9.76 -14.47 10.65
N GLU A 283 -10.50 -15.14 11.53
CA GLU A 283 -11.72 -15.84 11.14
C GLU A 283 -12.75 -14.87 10.53
N VAL A 284 -13.02 -13.75 11.19
CA VAL A 284 -13.99 -12.74 10.75
C VAL A 284 -13.59 -12.12 9.41
N LYS A 285 -12.31 -11.74 9.25
CA LYS A 285 -11.84 -10.95 8.09
C LYS A 285 -11.38 -11.81 6.91
N SER A 286 -10.67 -12.90 7.16
CA SER A 286 -10.04 -13.72 6.12
C SER A 286 -10.93 -14.89 5.68
N VAL A 287 -11.67 -15.51 6.61
CA VAL A 287 -12.52 -16.67 6.32
C VAL A 287 -13.96 -16.23 6.00
N ARG A 288 -14.63 -15.56 6.96
CA ARG A 288 -16.03 -15.16 6.83
C ARG A 288 -16.23 -13.91 5.99
N ARG A 289 -15.16 -13.11 5.79
CA ARG A 289 -15.15 -11.83 5.05
C ARG A 289 -16.23 -10.85 5.52
N LYS A 290 -16.40 -10.72 6.83
CA LYS A 290 -17.41 -9.84 7.47
C LYS A 290 -16.83 -8.49 7.89
N ARG A 291 -17.72 -7.59 8.33
CA ARG A 291 -17.39 -6.30 8.94
C ARG A 291 -16.75 -6.49 10.31
N ILE A 292 -15.95 -5.52 10.75
CA ILE A 292 -15.29 -5.57 12.05
C ILE A 292 -16.27 -5.56 13.23
N SER A 293 -17.49 -5.03 13.06
CA SER A 293 -18.54 -5.12 14.07
C SER A 293 -18.91 -6.57 14.46
N GLU A 294 -18.71 -7.53 13.56
CA GLU A 294 -18.92 -8.95 13.84
C GLU A 294 -17.88 -9.50 14.83
N TYR A 295 -16.65 -8.96 14.83
CA TYR A 295 -15.64 -9.29 15.85
C TYR A 295 -16.16 -8.94 17.24
N ALA A 296 -16.64 -7.69 17.43
CA ALA A 296 -17.18 -7.26 18.73
C ALA A 296 -18.37 -8.12 19.18
N ARG A 297 -19.28 -8.46 18.25
CA ARG A 297 -20.42 -9.33 18.53
C ARG A 297 -20.00 -10.73 19.01
N LEU A 298 -18.99 -11.33 18.37
CA LEU A 298 -18.50 -12.67 18.72
C LEU A 298 -17.63 -12.67 19.98
N ARG A 299 -16.89 -11.58 20.21
CA ARG A 299 -16.03 -11.37 21.38
C ARG A 299 -16.83 -11.08 22.66
N GLY A 300 -18.07 -10.61 22.51
CA GLY A 300 -19.00 -10.38 23.62
C GLY A 300 -18.66 -9.11 24.41
N ASP A 301 -18.96 -9.12 25.71
CA ASP A 301 -18.85 -7.94 26.59
C ASP A 301 -17.41 -7.39 26.73
N SER A 302 -16.40 -8.13 26.28
CA SER A 302 -15.00 -7.68 26.30
C SER A 302 -14.63 -6.71 25.18
N ALA A 303 -15.44 -6.60 24.13
CA ALA A 303 -15.16 -5.71 23.00
C ALA A 303 -16.35 -4.82 22.63
N HIS A 304 -16.04 -3.59 22.20
CA HIS A 304 -17.03 -2.59 21.83
C HIS A 304 -16.77 -2.06 20.42
N PHE A 305 -17.82 -1.96 19.60
CA PHE A 305 -17.74 -1.38 18.27
C PHE A 305 -18.17 0.10 18.29
N VAL A 306 -17.36 0.96 17.67
CA VAL A 306 -17.63 2.38 17.46
C VAL A 306 -17.68 2.63 15.95
N SER A 307 -18.83 3.12 15.48
CA SER A 307 -19.05 3.46 14.07
C SER A 307 -18.29 4.72 13.67
N THR A 308 -17.90 4.82 12.40
CA THR A 308 -17.06 5.92 11.85
C THR A 308 -17.66 7.33 12.04
N ASP A 309 -18.98 7.43 12.15
CA ASP A 309 -19.71 8.68 12.40
C ASP A 309 -19.65 9.16 13.86
N LYS A 310 -19.19 8.31 14.78
CA LYS A 310 -19.18 8.58 16.23
C LYS A 310 -17.83 8.98 16.81
N GLY A 311 -16.73 8.75 16.09
CA GLY A 311 -15.39 9.11 16.57
C GLY A 311 -14.27 8.56 15.70
N SER A 312 -13.04 8.92 16.04
CA SER A 312 -11.83 8.44 15.38
C SER A 312 -11.16 7.35 16.21
N ILE A 313 -10.56 6.33 15.57
CA ILE A 313 -9.73 5.34 16.28
C ILE A 313 -8.53 6.03 16.96
N TRP A 314 -8.10 7.18 16.43
CA TRP A 314 -6.98 7.97 16.94
C TRP A 314 -7.30 8.80 18.19
N ASP A 315 -8.57 8.81 18.62
CA ASP A 315 -8.96 9.43 19.89
C ASP A 315 -8.62 8.53 21.11
N LEU A 316 -8.28 7.26 20.88
CA LEU A 316 -7.94 6.29 21.92
C LEU A 316 -6.54 6.55 22.52
N PRO A 317 -6.40 6.60 23.85
CA PRO A 317 -5.09 6.70 24.49
C PRO A 317 -4.23 5.45 24.27
N CYS A 318 -3.04 5.64 23.69
CA CYS A 318 -2.09 4.58 23.38
C CYS A 318 -0.64 5.09 23.42
N ASP A 319 0.30 4.18 23.63
CA ASP A 319 1.73 4.46 23.56
C ASP A 319 2.24 4.42 22.12
N VAL A 320 1.67 3.57 21.27
CA VAL A 320 2.08 3.41 19.87
C VAL A 320 0.86 3.35 18.95
N ALA A 321 0.88 4.15 17.89
CA ALA A 321 -0.13 4.13 16.83
C ALA A 321 0.44 3.54 15.53
N MET A 322 -0.29 2.62 14.90
CA MET A 322 0.17 1.88 13.72
C MET A 322 -0.85 2.00 12.58
N PRO A 323 -0.90 3.11 11.81
CA PRO A 323 -1.82 3.28 10.70
C PRO A 323 -1.54 2.29 9.57
N SER A 324 -2.50 1.40 9.29
CA SER A 324 -2.33 0.26 8.37
C SER A 324 -3.56 0.01 7.48
N ALA A 325 -4.33 1.05 7.15
CA ALA A 325 -5.55 0.96 6.34
C ALA A 325 -5.39 1.58 4.93
N THR A 326 -5.23 2.91 4.84
CA THR A 326 -5.26 3.66 3.56
C THR A 326 -4.50 4.97 3.67
N GLN A 327 -4.14 5.58 2.53
CA GLN A 327 -3.57 6.92 2.49
C GLN A 327 -4.46 7.96 3.18
N ASN A 328 -3.85 8.98 3.79
CA ASN A 328 -4.52 10.11 4.45
C ASN A 328 -5.50 9.71 5.59
N GLU A 329 -5.27 8.58 6.26
CA GLU A 329 -6.15 8.09 7.35
C GLU A 329 -5.94 8.75 8.72
N LEU A 330 -4.86 9.51 8.89
CA LEU A 330 -4.51 10.23 10.12
C LEU A 330 -4.32 11.71 9.77
N THR A 331 -5.22 12.56 10.27
CA THR A 331 -5.20 14.00 9.97
C THR A 331 -4.44 14.79 11.04
N GLY A 332 -4.19 16.08 10.79
CA GLY A 332 -3.60 16.96 11.81
C GLY A 332 -4.45 17.11 13.09
N LYS A 333 -5.76 16.84 13.04
CA LYS A 333 -6.62 16.77 14.24
C LYS A 333 -6.30 15.51 15.04
N ASP A 334 -6.23 14.37 14.36
CA ASP A 334 -5.91 13.07 14.96
C ASP A 334 -4.52 13.07 15.59
N ALA A 335 -3.53 13.67 14.91
CA ALA A 335 -2.18 13.83 15.45
C ALA A 335 -2.16 14.62 16.77
N LYS A 336 -2.97 15.68 16.89
CA LYS A 336 -3.11 16.44 18.14
C LYS A 336 -3.75 15.60 19.25
N SER A 337 -4.75 14.77 18.93
CA SER A 337 -5.34 13.84 19.89
C SER A 337 -4.30 12.84 20.40
N LEU A 338 -3.54 12.21 19.50
CA LEU A 338 -2.49 11.24 19.86
C LEU A 338 -1.40 11.85 20.75
N VAL A 339 -0.91 13.05 20.40
CA VAL A 339 0.09 13.76 21.22
C VAL A 339 -0.46 14.12 22.59
N LYS A 340 -1.71 14.60 22.66
CA LYS A 340 -2.38 14.89 23.94
C LYS A 340 -2.50 13.65 24.82
N ASN A 341 -2.67 12.48 24.21
CA ASN A 341 -2.78 11.20 24.89
C ASN A 341 -1.43 10.52 25.19
N GLY A 342 -0.29 11.16 24.88
CA GLY A 342 1.03 10.67 25.26
C GLY A 342 1.64 9.64 24.31
N VAL A 343 1.24 9.62 23.02
CA VAL A 343 1.84 8.73 22.03
C VAL A 343 3.37 8.87 21.99
N LEU A 344 4.09 7.75 21.98
CA LEU A 344 5.55 7.68 21.91
C LEU A 344 6.05 7.52 20.48
N ALA A 345 5.33 6.76 19.65
CA ALA A 345 5.71 6.48 18.28
C ALA A 345 4.49 6.28 17.37
N VAL A 346 4.66 6.64 16.09
CA VAL A 346 3.74 6.33 15.00
C VAL A 346 4.49 5.51 13.96
N GLY A 347 3.96 4.33 13.62
CA GLY A 347 4.56 3.40 12.65
C GLY A 347 3.65 3.15 11.45
N GLU A 348 3.91 3.83 10.34
CA GLU A 348 3.04 3.84 9.17
C GLU A 348 3.22 2.58 8.30
N GLY A 349 2.19 1.74 8.28
CA GLY A 349 2.13 0.52 7.46
C GLY A 349 1.38 0.70 6.13
N ALA A 350 0.48 1.68 6.05
CA ALA A 350 -0.14 2.12 4.82
C ALA A 350 0.83 3.02 4.00
N ASN A 351 0.56 3.19 2.70
CA ASN A 351 1.08 4.34 1.94
C ASN A 351 -0.08 5.31 1.76
#